data_AF-A0A6P2ASN9-F1
#
_entry.id   AF-A0A6P2ASN9-F1
#
_cell.length_a   1.000
_cell.length_b   1.000
_cell.length_c   1.000
_cell.angle_alpha   90.00
_cell.angle_beta   90.00
_cell.angle_gamma   90.00
#
_symmetry.space_group_name_H-M   'P 1'
#
loop_
_entity.id
_entity.type
_entity.pdbx_description
1 polymer ?
#
loop_
_entity_poly.entity_id
_entity_poly.type
_entity_poly.pdbx_seq_one_letter_code
_entity_poly.pdbx_strand_id
1 'polypeptide(L)'
;MTWPTVWDVLAIGSFYEQHAWAVDSIVYLILFTGAAQVTLGSTYSGRGGRAMVAAIGAALTVGAATLAYQTGFTLAALGPLAWLILLGLLGFMLFRLVRSMGLARLPAACLAILVMFASAAGLGQALTPWLDDAGLLVPVQLVAFFAIIALVWWVASHIQQLPKPAWPQSFDSRSSKWFDPSRPPHS
;
A
#
# COMPACT_ATOMS: atom_id res chain seq x y z
N MET A 1 27.95 -5.67 23.62
CA MET A 1 27.48 -6.21 22.33
C MET A 1 25.98 -6.36 22.43
N THR A 2 25.24 -5.29 22.17
CA THR A 2 23.76 -5.30 22.14
C THR A 2 23.35 -5.78 20.76
N TRP A 3 22.56 -6.85 20.70
CA TRP A 3 21.98 -7.31 19.44
C TRP A 3 21.12 -6.17 18.86
N PRO A 4 21.29 -5.80 17.58
CA PRO A 4 20.40 -4.84 16.94
C PRO A 4 18.98 -5.40 17.03
N THR A 5 18.07 -4.61 17.58
CA THR A 5 16.66 -4.99 17.65
C THR A 5 16.07 -5.00 16.23
N VAL A 6 14.98 -5.74 16.00
CA VAL A 6 14.29 -5.73 14.70
C VAL A 6 13.91 -4.31 14.25
N TRP A 7 13.74 -3.40 15.22
CA TRP A 7 13.49 -1.98 15.03
C TRP A 7 14.71 -1.19 14.52
N ASP A 8 15.94 -1.60 14.87
CA ASP A 8 17.18 -0.96 14.39
C ASP A 8 17.46 -1.30 12.91
N VAL A 9 17.10 -2.50 12.47
CA VAL A 9 17.19 -2.91 11.05
C VAL A 9 16.11 -2.22 10.20
N LEU A 10 14.99 -1.86 10.82
CA LEU A 10 13.90 -1.05 10.27
C LEU A 10 14.06 0.44 10.57
N ALA A 11 15.27 0.93 10.88
CA ALA A 11 15.55 2.35 11.11
C ALA A 11 15.37 3.18 9.82
N ILE A 12 14.12 3.38 9.43
CA ILE A 12 13.68 4.20 8.30
C ILE A 12 14.12 5.66 8.49
N GLY A 13 14.35 6.09 9.74
CA GLY A 13 14.89 7.41 10.08
C GLY A 13 16.25 7.69 9.44
N SER A 14 17.21 6.76 9.54
CA SER A 14 18.54 6.94 8.95
C SER A 14 18.54 6.78 7.43
N PHE A 15 17.64 5.96 6.87
CA PHE A 15 17.42 5.88 5.43
C PHE A 15 16.85 7.19 4.87
N TYR A 16 15.92 7.82 5.59
CA TYR A 16 15.34 9.11 5.22
C TYR A 16 16.37 10.23 5.25
N GLU A 17 17.23 10.30 6.27
CA GLU A 17 18.29 11.31 6.34
C GLU A 17 19.29 11.20 5.17
N GLN A 18 19.59 9.99 4.70
CA GLN A 18 20.47 9.79 3.54
C GLN A 18 19.79 10.04 2.18
N HIS A 19 18.46 9.87 2.08
CA HIS A 19 17.72 9.95 0.81
C HIS A 19 16.65 11.05 0.78
N ALA A 20 16.68 12.01 1.71
CA ALA A 20 15.69 13.09 1.83
C ALA A 20 15.48 13.82 0.50
N TRP A 21 16.55 14.11 -0.24
CA TRP A 21 16.49 14.77 -1.55
C TRP A 21 15.69 13.97 -2.60
N ALA A 22 15.79 12.64 -2.58
CA ALA A 22 15.10 11.76 -3.51
C ALA A 22 13.62 11.62 -3.14
N VAL A 23 13.32 11.49 -1.84
CA VAL A 23 11.95 11.44 -1.33
C VAL A 23 11.22 12.75 -1.65
N ASP A 24 11.83 13.89 -1.35
CA ASP A 24 11.25 15.21 -1.60
C ASP A 24 10.98 15.42 -3.11
N SER A 25 11.92 15.02 -3.97
CA SER A 25 11.77 15.10 -5.43
C SER A 25 10.62 14.23 -5.96
N ILE A 26 10.45 13.02 -5.43
CA ILE A 26 9.35 12.12 -5.82
C ILE A 26 8.01 12.69 -5.35
N VAL A 27 7.95 13.23 -4.13
CA VAL A 27 6.73 13.85 -3.60
C VAL A 27 6.35 15.06 -4.44
N TYR A 28 7.30 15.96 -4.72
CA TYR A 28 7.07 17.09 -5.63
C TYR A 28 6.60 16.62 -7.01
N LEU A 29 7.21 15.56 -7.56
CA LEU A 29 6.81 15.00 -8.85
C LEU A 29 5.35 14.60 -8.89
N ILE A 30 4.91 13.84 -7.91
CA ILE A 30 3.53 13.35 -7.86
C ILE A 30 2.56 14.51 -7.58
N LEU A 31 2.93 15.43 -6.70
CA LEU A 31 2.07 16.55 -6.30
C LEU A 31 1.86 17.52 -7.47
N PHE A 32 2.93 17.92 -8.17
CA PHE A 32 2.83 18.80 -9.33
C PHE A 32 2.25 18.10 -10.56
N THR A 33 2.55 16.82 -10.78
CA THR A 33 1.93 16.07 -11.88
C THR A 33 0.44 15.85 -11.63
N GLY A 34 0.05 15.58 -10.39
CA GLY A 34 -1.35 15.48 -9.97
C GLY A 34 -2.09 16.82 -10.10
N ALA A 35 -1.48 17.90 -9.61
CA ALA A 35 -2.03 19.25 -9.75
C ALA A 35 -2.17 19.64 -11.23
N ALA A 36 -1.16 19.39 -12.06
CA ALA A 36 -1.21 19.63 -13.49
C ALA A 36 -2.31 18.79 -14.19
N GLN A 37 -2.50 17.53 -13.81
CA GLN A 37 -3.61 16.72 -14.31
C GLN A 37 -4.98 17.31 -13.96
N VAL A 38 -5.15 17.81 -12.74
CA VAL A 38 -6.42 18.40 -12.30
C VAL A 38 -6.69 19.73 -13.00
N THR A 39 -5.68 20.59 -13.15
CA THR A 39 -5.85 21.94 -13.71
C THR A 39 -5.82 21.99 -15.24
N LEU A 40 -4.95 21.18 -15.87
CA LEU A 40 -4.66 21.25 -17.31
C LEU A 40 -5.15 20.00 -18.07
N GLY A 41 -5.58 18.94 -17.37
CA GLY A 41 -6.00 17.68 -18.00
C GLY A 41 -7.28 17.81 -18.84
N SER A 42 -8.18 18.74 -18.50
CA SER A 42 -9.35 19.06 -19.32
C SER A 42 -9.01 19.90 -20.55
N THR A 43 -7.98 20.75 -20.45
CA THR A 43 -7.49 21.62 -21.53
C THR A 43 -6.69 20.82 -22.57
N TYR A 44 -5.83 19.90 -22.13
CA TYR A 44 -4.96 19.10 -22.98
C TYR A 44 -5.45 17.65 -23.03
N SER A 45 -6.47 17.40 -23.84
CA SER A 45 -7.02 16.06 -24.06
C SER A 45 -6.15 15.21 -25.02
N GLY A 46 -6.32 13.88 -24.97
CA GLY A 46 -5.62 12.94 -25.85
C GLY A 46 -4.32 12.34 -25.30
N ARG A 47 -3.62 11.55 -26.13
CA ARG A 47 -2.36 10.88 -25.76
C ARG A 47 -1.19 11.88 -25.67
N GLY A 48 -1.10 12.82 -26.61
CA GLY A 48 -0.10 13.89 -26.59
C GLY A 48 -0.34 14.93 -25.49
N GLY A 49 -1.60 15.32 -25.25
CA GLY A 49 -1.95 16.23 -24.17
C GLY A 49 -1.56 15.70 -22.78
N ARG A 50 -1.77 14.40 -22.53
CA ARG A 50 -1.31 13.74 -21.29
C ARG A 50 0.20 13.77 -21.11
N ALA A 51 0.98 13.62 -22.19
CA ALA A 51 2.43 13.74 -22.12
C ALA A 51 2.86 15.19 -21.81
N MET A 52 2.16 16.18 -22.38
CA MET A 52 2.39 17.60 -22.10
C MET A 52 2.13 17.94 -20.62
N VAL A 53 1.00 17.47 -20.09
CA VAL A 53 0.64 17.66 -18.66
C VAL A 53 1.68 17.00 -17.75
N ALA A 54 2.17 15.81 -18.09
CA ALA A 54 3.24 15.14 -17.35
C ALA A 54 4.57 15.92 -17.44
N ALA A 55 4.92 16.44 -18.61
CA ALA A 55 6.13 17.25 -18.80
C ALA A 55 6.07 18.56 -18.00
N ILE A 56 4.91 19.23 -17.94
CA ILE A 56 4.70 20.43 -17.13
C ILE A 56 4.85 20.10 -15.64
N GLY A 57 4.24 19.00 -15.17
CA GLY A 57 4.42 18.51 -13.81
C GLY A 57 5.89 18.22 -13.46
N ALA A 58 6.62 17.57 -14.37
CA ALA A 58 8.04 17.31 -14.22
C ALA A 58 8.89 18.60 -14.20
N ALA A 59 8.58 19.57 -15.06
CA ALA A 59 9.28 20.86 -15.07
C ALA A 59 9.06 21.65 -13.77
N LEU A 60 7.82 21.69 -13.25
CA LEU A 60 7.50 22.28 -11.95
C LEU A 60 8.23 21.61 -10.80
N THR A 61 8.39 20.29 -10.87
CA THR A 61 9.13 19.51 -9.88
C THR A 61 10.60 19.88 -9.86
N VAL A 62 11.24 19.98 -11.03
CA VAL A 62 12.63 20.42 -11.12
C VAL A 62 12.79 21.83 -10.57
N GLY A 63 11.86 22.74 -10.89
CA GLY A 63 11.85 24.11 -10.35
C GLY A 63 11.67 24.17 -8.83
N ALA A 64 10.82 23.32 -8.27
CA ALA A 64 10.63 23.22 -6.82
C ALA A 64 11.86 22.59 -6.13
N ALA A 65 12.47 21.57 -6.73
CA ALA A 65 13.69 20.94 -6.21
C ALA A 65 14.88 21.91 -6.22
N THR A 66 15.04 22.73 -7.27
CA THR A 66 16.09 23.76 -7.30
C THR A 66 15.83 24.87 -6.29
N LEU A 67 14.57 25.27 -6.09
CA LEU A 67 14.20 26.24 -5.06
C LEU A 67 14.43 25.69 -3.64
N ALA A 68 14.10 24.42 -3.41
CA ALA A 68 14.38 23.71 -2.15
C ALA A 68 15.89 23.66 -1.86
N TYR A 69 16.71 23.39 -2.88
CA TYR A 69 18.17 23.42 -2.76
C TYR A 69 18.71 24.80 -2.41
N GLN A 70 18.16 25.88 -2.99
CA GLN A 70 18.59 27.25 -2.71
C GLN A 70 18.14 27.77 -1.33
N THR A 71 16.98 27.33 -0.86
CA THR A 71 16.38 27.80 0.41
C THR A 71 16.74 26.90 1.60
N GLY A 72 17.30 25.71 1.35
CA GLY A 72 17.51 24.69 2.38
C GLY A 72 16.19 24.10 2.93
N PHE A 73 15.05 24.40 2.29
CA PHE A 73 13.75 23.92 2.69
C PHE A 73 13.60 22.45 2.28
N THR A 74 13.47 21.56 3.26
CA THR A 74 13.21 20.13 3.04
C THR A 74 11.79 19.80 3.47
N LEU A 75 11.15 18.78 2.89
CA LEU A 75 9.86 18.31 3.41
C LEU A 75 10.02 17.81 4.85
N ALA A 76 11.19 17.35 5.26
CA ALA A 76 11.47 17.03 6.66
C ALA A 76 11.20 18.21 7.60
N ALA A 77 11.41 19.46 7.15
CA ALA A 77 11.13 20.67 7.92
C ALA A 77 9.63 20.93 8.13
N LEU A 78 8.74 20.34 7.31
CA LEU A 78 7.29 20.34 7.54
C LEU A 78 6.86 19.36 8.64
N GLY A 79 7.81 18.58 9.18
CA GLY A 79 7.59 17.71 10.33
C GLY A 79 6.51 16.65 10.09
N PRO A 80 5.54 16.49 11.00
CA PRO A 80 4.47 15.48 10.89
C PRO A 80 3.62 15.59 9.62
N LEU A 81 3.52 16.79 9.05
CA LEU A 81 2.68 17.07 7.88
C LEU A 81 3.27 16.44 6.61
N ALA A 82 4.60 16.40 6.48
CA ALA A 82 5.26 15.69 5.38
C ALA A 82 5.00 14.19 5.42
N TRP A 83 5.01 13.60 6.62
CA TRP A 83 4.70 12.19 6.79
C TRP A 83 3.26 11.87 6.41
N LEU A 84 2.30 12.74 6.72
CA LEU A 84 0.91 12.57 6.26
C LEU A 84 0.78 12.60 4.74
N ILE A 85 1.43 13.55 4.08
CA ILE A 85 1.45 13.65 2.62
C ILE A 85 2.05 12.38 2.02
N LEU A 86 3.21 11.95 2.53
CA LEU A 86 3.92 10.76 2.06
C LEU A 86 3.07 9.50 2.23
N LEU A 87 2.47 9.29 3.41
CA LEU A 87 1.60 8.15 3.69
C LEU A 87 0.36 8.17 2.80
N GLY A 88 -0.27 9.34 2.61
CA GLY A 88 -1.42 9.48 1.71
C GLY A 88 -1.06 9.14 0.27
N LEU A 89 0.10 9.56 -0.20
CA LEU A 89 0.63 9.25 -1.53
C LEU A 89 0.88 7.75 -1.70
N LEU A 90 1.54 7.14 -0.71
CA LEU A 90 1.83 5.71 -0.67
C LEU A 90 0.52 4.90 -0.69
N GLY A 91 -0.46 5.29 0.13
CA GLY A 91 -1.77 4.66 0.16
C GLY A 91 -2.52 4.78 -1.15
N PHE A 92 -2.52 5.96 -1.76
CA PHE A 92 -3.14 6.17 -3.07
C PHE A 92 -2.47 5.32 -4.16
N MET A 93 -1.14 5.27 -4.17
CA MET A 93 -0.37 4.45 -5.11
C MET A 93 -0.68 2.96 -4.94
N LEU A 94 -0.67 2.46 -3.70
CA LEU A 94 -1.02 1.08 -3.36
C LEU A 94 -2.45 0.75 -3.75
N PHE A 95 -3.41 1.65 -3.47
CA PHE A 95 -4.79 1.46 -3.86
C PHE A 95 -4.93 1.29 -5.38
N ARG A 96 -4.27 2.16 -6.17
CA ARG A 96 -4.27 2.04 -7.64
C ARG A 96 -3.60 0.75 -8.11
N LEU A 97 -2.48 0.36 -7.50
CA LEU A 97 -1.76 -0.86 -7.84
C LEU A 97 -2.63 -2.10 -7.59
N VAL A 98 -3.24 -2.21 -6.41
CA VAL A 98 -4.12 -3.34 -6.08
C VAL A 98 -5.37 -3.34 -6.98
N ARG A 99 -5.92 -2.17 -7.31
CA ARG A 99 -7.01 -2.06 -8.29
C ARG A 99 -6.63 -2.52 -9.68
N SER A 100 -5.37 -2.30 -10.10
CA SER A 100 -4.87 -2.75 -11.40
C SER A 100 -4.75 -4.28 -11.49
N MET A 101 -4.62 -4.97 -10.35
CA MET A 101 -4.62 -6.43 -10.24
C MET A 101 -6.02 -7.06 -10.31
N GLY A 102 -7.07 -6.26 -10.49
CA GLY A 102 -8.45 -6.75 -10.61
C GLY A 102 -9.21 -6.91 -9.29
N LEU A 103 -8.62 -6.53 -8.14
CA LEU A 103 -9.34 -6.58 -6.86
C LEU A 103 -10.52 -5.59 -6.81
N ALA A 104 -11.58 -5.98 -6.10
CA ALA A 104 -12.73 -5.12 -5.83
C ALA A 104 -12.32 -3.85 -5.04
N ARG A 105 -13.11 -2.78 -5.14
CA ARG A 105 -12.76 -1.47 -4.54
C ARG A 105 -12.56 -1.54 -3.03
N LEU A 106 -13.43 -2.27 -2.33
CA LEU A 106 -13.45 -2.36 -0.87
C LEU A 106 -12.20 -3.08 -0.32
N PRO A 107 -11.85 -4.31 -0.74
CA PRO A 107 -10.62 -4.96 -0.26
C PRO A 107 -9.35 -4.22 -0.69
N ALA A 108 -9.33 -3.58 -1.87
CA ALA A 108 -8.20 -2.77 -2.29
C ALA A 108 -7.96 -1.56 -1.36
N ALA A 109 -9.04 -0.89 -0.93
CA ALA A 109 -8.95 0.21 0.03
C ALA A 109 -8.50 -0.27 1.41
N CYS A 110 -9.06 -1.39 1.90
CA CYS A 110 -8.63 -1.98 3.17
C CYS A 110 -7.14 -2.32 3.16
N LEU A 111 -6.65 -2.98 2.09
CA LEU A 111 -5.25 -3.37 1.98
C LEU A 111 -4.31 -2.14 1.95
N ALA A 112 -4.68 -1.10 1.19
CA ALA A 112 -3.94 0.16 1.17
C ALA A 112 -3.90 0.83 2.57
N ILE A 113 -5.02 0.86 3.28
CA ILE A 113 -5.11 1.39 4.65
C ILE A 113 -4.23 0.61 5.62
N LEU A 114 -4.22 -0.72 5.53
CA LEU A 114 -3.38 -1.56 6.40
C LEU A 114 -1.89 -1.33 6.17
N VAL A 115 -1.47 -1.23 4.91
CA VAL A 115 -0.07 -0.94 4.60
C VAL A 115 0.30 0.47 5.05
N MET A 116 -0.55 1.48 4.82
CA MET A 116 -0.34 2.83 5.35
C MET A 116 -0.20 2.81 6.88
N PHE A 117 -1.08 2.10 7.59
CA PHE A 117 -1.06 2.02 9.04
C PHE A 117 0.21 1.31 9.55
N ALA A 118 0.61 0.21 8.90
CA ALA A 118 1.85 -0.50 9.23
C ALA A 118 3.08 0.37 8.97
N SER A 119 3.11 1.11 7.86
CA SER A 119 4.17 2.07 7.57
C SER A 119 4.20 3.22 8.58
N ALA A 120 3.03 3.73 9.00
CA ALA A 120 2.93 4.77 10.02
C ALA A 120 3.42 4.29 11.39
N ALA A 121 3.14 3.04 11.76
CA ALA A 121 3.67 2.42 12.98
C ALA A 121 5.21 2.31 12.95
N GLY A 122 5.80 2.03 11.79
CA GLY A 122 7.26 2.05 11.60
C GLY A 122 7.90 3.44 11.78
N LEU A 123 7.11 4.50 11.61
CA LEU A 123 7.49 5.91 11.85
C LEU A 123 7.19 6.37 13.28
N GLY A 124 6.92 5.42 14.18
CA GLY A 124 6.23 5.61 15.46
C GLY A 124 6.82 6.62 16.45
N GLN A 125 8.04 7.10 16.26
CA GLN A 125 8.60 8.16 17.12
C GLN A 125 8.21 9.58 16.67
N ALA A 126 7.90 9.78 15.39
CA ALA A 126 7.59 11.10 14.83
C ALA A 126 6.09 11.39 14.72
N LEU A 127 5.29 10.38 14.34
CA LEU A 127 3.86 10.57 14.06
C LEU A 127 2.95 10.36 15.27
N THR A 128 3.28 9.38 16.12
CA THR A 128 2.43 8.97 17.25
C THR A 128 2.19 10.08 18.27
N PRO A 129 3.20 10.81 18.78
CA PRO A 129 2.96 11.89 19.73
C PRO A 129 2.13 13.03 19.13
N TRP A 130 2.38 13.38 17.86
CA TRP A 130 1.61 14.41 17.17
C TRP A 130 0.14 14.03 16.96
N LEU A 131 -0.13 12.76 16.64
CA LEU A 131 -1.49 12.23 16.51
C LEU A 131 -2.22 12.17 17.85
N ASP A 132 -1.49 11.92 18.94
CA ASP A 132 -2.03 11.89 20.29
C ASP A 132 -2.40 13.30 20.77
N ASP A 133 -1.50 14.27 20.58
CA ASP A 133 -1.75 15.70 20.87
C ASP A 133 -2.94 16.25 20.07
N ALA A 134 -3.14 15.77 18.84
CA ALA A 134 -4.29 16.13 18.01
C ALA A 134 -5.59 15.39 18.39
N GLY A 135 -5.54 14.40 19.29
CA GLY A 135 -6.68 13.54 19.64
C GLY A 135 -7.12 12.61 18.51
N LEU A 136 -6.30 12.42 17.47
CA LEU A 136 -6.60 11.64 16.28
C LEU A 136 -6.08 10.21 16.34
N LEU A 137 -5.21 9.90 17.29
CA LEU A 137 -4.59 8.58 17.43
C LEU A 137 -5.63 7.46 17.54
N VAL A 138 -6.60 7.61 18.45
CA VAL A 138 -7.67 6.61 18.66
C VAL A 138 -8.56 6.44 17.42
N PRO A 139 -9.10 7.50 16.79
CA PRO A 139 -9.83 7.39 15.53
C PRO A 139 -9.06 6.65 14.42
N VAL A 140 -7.78 6.96 14.22
CA VAL A 140 -6.95 6.34 13.19
C VAL A 140 -6.77 4.84 13.45
N GLN A 141 -6.55 4.45 14.71
CA GLN A 141 -6.46 3.05 15.11
C GLN A 141 -7.78 2.31 14.88
N LEU A 142 -8.92 2.93 15.20
CA LEU A 142 -10.23 2.33 14.96
C LEU A 142 -10.48 2.11 13.46
N VAL A 143 -10.15 3.09 12.61
CA VAL A 143 -10.26 2.95 11.14
C VAL A 143 -9.42 1.77 10.65
N ALA A 144 -8.18 1.65 11.12
CA ALA A 144 -7.33 0.51 10.76
C ALA A 144 -7.93 -0.82 11.25
N PHE A 145 -8.44 -0.87 12.48
CA PHE A 145 -9.08 -2.06 13.05
C PHE A 145 -10.32 -2.51 12.24
N PHE A 146 -11.21 -1.57 11.89
CA PHE A 146 -12.36 -1.88 11.03
C PHE A 146 -11.94 -2.30 9.62
N ALA A 147 -10.85 -1.74 9.09
CA ALA A 147 -10.30 -2.17 7.80
C ALA A 147 -9.82 -3.63 7.84
N ILE A 148 -9.21 -4.08 8.94
CA ILE A 148 -8.87 -5.51 9.15
C ILE A 148 -10.14 -6.36 9.13
N ILE A 149 -11.14 -6.00 9.93
CA ILE A 149 -12.39 -6.77 10.04
C ILE A 149 -13.06 -6.89 8.66
N ALA A 150 -13.18 -5.78 7.93
CA ALA A 150 -13.78 -5.75 6.61
C ALA A 150 -13.00 -6.62 5.61
N LEU A 151 -11.67 -6.60 5.66
CA LEU A 151 -10.82 -7.43 4.81
C LEU A 151 -11.00 -8.92 5.12
N VAL A 152 -10.99 -9.30 6.41
CA VAL A 152 -11.18 -10.70 6.85
C VAL A 152 -12.55 -11.21 6.42
N TRP A 153 -13.60 -10.40 6.60
CA TRP A 153 -14.95 -10.77 6.20
C TRP A 153 -15.08 -10.92 4.67
N TRP A 154 -14.45 -10.04 3.90
CA TRP A 154 -14.38 -10.16 2.44
C TRP A 154 -13.67 -11.45 2.01
N VAL A 155 -12.55 -11.80 2.64
CA VAL A 155 -11.82 -13.05 2.36
C VAL A 155 -12.68 -14.27 2.69
N ALA A 156 -13.32 -14.30 3.87
CA ALA A 156 -14.17 -15.41 4.30
C ALA A 156 -15.34 -15.64 3.34
N SER A 157 -16.01 -14.56 2.90
CA SER A 157 -17.11 -14.65 1.93
C SER A 157 -16.65 -15.14 0.55
N HIS A 158 -15.45 -14.80 0.11
CA HIS A 158 -14.90 -15.29 -1.17
C HIS A 158 -14.44 -16.75 -1.10
N ILE A 159 -13.89 -17.20 0.03
CA ILE A 159 -13.53 -18.61 0.24
C ILE A 159 -14.78 -19.49 0.18
N GLN A 160 -15.91 -19.04 0.73
CA GLN A 160 -17.17 -19.80 0.68
C GLN A 160 -17.76 -19.91 -0.74
N GLN A 161 -17.43 -18.98 -1.64
CA GLN A 161 -17.86 -19.00 -3.03
C GLN A 161 -16.97 -19.86 -3.92
N LEU A 162 -15.82 -20.33 -3.42
CA LEU A 162 -15.00 -21.27 -4.18
C LEU A 162 -15.81 -22.55 -4.41
N PRO A 163 -15.83 -23.07 -5.65
CA PRO A 163 -16.46 -24.35 -5.90
C PRO A 163 -15.83 -25.37 -4.95
N LYS A 164 -16.67 -26.06 -4.17
CA LYS A 164 -16.20 -27.12 -3.27
C LYS A 164 -15.29 -28.03 -4.10
N PRO A 165 -14.08 -28.36 -3.62
CA PRO A 165 -13.19 -29.23 -4.36
C PRO A 165 -13.98 -30.48 -4.72
N ALA A 166 -14.19 -30.68 -6.02
CA ALA A 166 -14.77 -31.91 -6.54
C ALA A 166 -13.72 -32.98 -6.30
N TRP A 167 -13.70 -33.52 -5.08
CA TRP A 167 -12.95 -34.72 -4.80
C TRP A 167 -13.34 -35.73 -5.87
N PRO A 168 -12.37 -36.30 -6.61
CA PRO A 168 -12.69 -37.30 -7.61
C PRO A 168 -13.43 -38.43 -6.90
N GLN A 169 -14.74 -38.55 -7.12
CA GLN A 169 -15.54 -39.66 -6.60
C GLN A 169 -15.03 -41.03 -7.11
N SER A 170 -14.09 -41.02 -8.06
CA SER A 170 -13.36 -42.18 -8.54
C SER A 170 -12.41 -42.82 -7.53
N PHE A 171 -12.12 -42.20 -6.39
CA PHE A 171 -11.30 -42.83 -5.35
C PHE A 171 -12.06 -43.91 -4.56
N ASP A 172 -13.40 -43.86 -4.53
CA ASP A 172 -14.19 -44.76 -3.68
C ASP A 172 -14.58 -46.09 -4.37
N SER A 173 -14.63 -46.13 -5.71
CA SER A 173 -15.08 -47.34 -6.43
C SER A 173 -13.98 -48.32 -6.81
N ARG A 174 -12.70 -47.92 -6.71
CA ARG A 174 -11.56 -48.81 -7.00
C ARG A 174 -11.04 -49.52 -5.76
N SER A 175 -11.22 -48.98 -4.56
CA SER A 175 -10.76 -49.61 -3.30
C SER A 175 -11.62 -50.83 -2.92
N SER A 176 -12.92 -50.81 -3.23
CA SER A 176 -13.82 -51.94 -2.93
C SER A 176 -13.57 -53.18 -3.79
N LYS A 177 -12.91 -53.05 -4.95
CA LYS A 177 -12.53 -54.20 -5.79
C LYS A 177 -11.33 -54.99 -5.27
N TRP A 178 -10.55 -54.44 -4.34
CA TRP A 178 -9.41 -55.13 -3.73
C TRP A 178 -9.79 -55.94 -2.49
N PHE A 179 -10.97 -55.67 -1.94
CA PHE A 179 -11.55 -56.38 -0.79
C PHE A 179 -12.75 -57.22 -1.26
N ASP A 180 -12.47 -58.19 -2.13
CA ASP A 180 -13.43 -59.26 -2.42
C ASP A 180 -13.10 -60.46 -1.53
N PRO A 181 -13.79 -60.68 -0.40
CA PRO A 181 -13.56 -61.81 0.49
C PRO A 181 -13.85 -63.17 -0.16
N SER A 182 -14.42 -63.19 -1.38
CA SER A 182 -14.71 -64.40 -2.13
C SER A 182 -13.57 -64.84 -3.08
N ARG A 183 -12.52 -64.04 -3.26
CA ARG A 183 -11.36 -64.42 -4.07
C ARG A 183 -10.31 -65.19 -3.25
N PRO A 184 -9.99 -66.46 -3.59
CA PRO A 184 -8.91 -67.18 -2.94
C PRO A 184 -7.56 -66.53 -3.29
N PRO A 185 -6.60 -66.51 -2.35
CA PRO A 185 -5.26 -66.00 -2.62
C PRO A 185 -4.61 -66.88 -3.70
N HIS A 186 -4.17 -66.25 -4.79
CA HIS A 186 -3.41 -66.93 -5.83
C HIS A 186 -2.05 -67.35 -5.24
N SER A 187 -1.85 -68.66 -5.19
CA SER A 187 -0.60 -69.37 -4.89
C SER A 187 0.44 -69.19 -5.99
#